data_AF-A0A7Y5VQD2-F1
#
_entry.id   AF-A0A7Y5VQD2-F1
#
_cell.length_a   1.000
_cell.length_b   1.000
_cell.length_c   1.000
_cell.angle_alpha   90.00
_cell.angle_beta   90.00
_cell.angle_gamma   90.00
#
_symmetry.space_group_name_H-M   'P 1'
#
loop_
_entity.id
_entity.type
_entity.pdbx_description
1 polymer ?
#
loop_
_entity_poly.entity_id
_entity_poly.type
_entity_poly.pdbx_seq_one_letter_code
_entity_poly.pdbx_strand_id
1 'polypeptide(L)'
;MARACGPRTTNGDIEQNRCIREGRHSYMGLFDWLTNRRTPLSKMTRSELRRQELLLEKERGRLLKRVEDLAKSKHEIFEKGAIEKTPEVRRILAQEFELKTTEQLMLARQLNIRSKELLTVTRLRMLRENMERAKQSGSKLGLVGERDLIALERMIENDTITAEMYQDRLDAILTMGQEAPEGALTEAGQHVLDMWERLDTGAVKDPAQAFQEADRRVRERHKASAEGA
;
A
#
# COMPACT_ATOMS: atom_id res chain seq x y z
N MET A 1 -57.44 -21.05 43.17
CA MET A 1 -57.32 -21.71 41.85
C MET A 1 -56.60 -20.75 40.91
N ALA A 2 -55.33 -21.05 40.63
CA ALA A 2 -54.40 -20.19 39.92
C ALA A 2 -54.63 -20.23 38.39
N ARG A 3 -54.65 -19.06 37.75
CA ARG A 3 -54.58 -18.91 36.29
C ARG A 3 -53.11 -18.77 35.89
N ALA A 4 -52.63 -19.70 35.07
CA ALA A 4 -51.29 -19.67 34.49
C ALA A 4 -51.23 -18.64 33.35
N CYS A 5 -50.38 -17.63 33.50
CA CYS A 5 -49.92 -16.78 32.40
C CYS A 5 -48.79 -17.50 31.67
N GLY A 6 -48.96 -17.78 30.37
CA GLY A 6 -47.88 -18.28 29.51
C GLY A 6 -46.89 -17.16 29.14
N PRO A 7 -45.61 -17.48 28.92
CA PRO A 7 -44.63 -16.51 28.47
C PRO A 7 -44.82 -16.17 26.99
N ARG A 8 -44.83 -14.86 26.73
CA ARG A 8 -44.92 -14.22 25.42
C ARG A 8 -43.54 -14.34 24.75
N THR A 9 -43.42 -15.07 23.65
CA THR A 9 -42.20 -15.13 22.84
C THR A 9 -41.98 -13.77 22.17
N THR A 10 -40.89 -13.10 22.53
CA THR A 10 -40.44 -11.84 21.97
C THR A 10 -39.78 -12.06 20.60
N ASN A 11 -40.46 -11.67 19.53
CA ASN A 11 -39.87 -11.47 18.20
C ASN A 11 -39.03 -10.18 18.18
N GLY A 12 -37.97 -10.13 19.00
CA GLY A 12 -37.18 -8.91 19.25
C GLY A 12 -35.71 -8.96 18.83
N ASP A 13 -35.19 -10.12 18.37
CA ASP A 13 -33.73 -10.33 18.29
C ASP A 13 -33.17 -10.49 16.86
N ILE A 14 -33.93 -10.09 15.83
CA ILE A 14 -33.44 -10.13 14.43
C ILE A 14 -32.95 -8.75 13.94
N GLU A 15 -33.33 -7.63 14.57
CA GLU A 15 -32.93 -6.29 14.10
C GLU A 15 -31.66 -5.71 14.74
N GLN A 16 -31.20 -6.21 15.89
CA GLN A 16 -29.98 -5.67 16.51
C GLN A 16 -28.67 -6.12 15.84
N ASN A 17 -28.70 -7.21 15.06
CA ASN A 17 -27.53 -7.66 14.30
C ASN A 17 -27.29 -6.88 12.98
N ARG A 18 -28.15 -5.91 12.63
CA ARG A 18 -27.98 -5.08 11.42
C ARG A 18 -27.20 -3.79 11.68
N CYS A 19 -27.08 -3.33 12.93
CA CYS A 19 -26.44 -2.04 13.26
C CYS A 19 -24.96 -2.13 13.67
N ILE A 20 -24.36 -3.32 13.80
CA ILE A 20 -22.93 -3.47 14.18
C ILE A 20 -22.00 -3.56 12.95
N ARG A 21 -22.53 -3.54 11.72
CA ARG A 21 -21.72 -3.57 10.48
C ARG A 21 -21.27 -2.20 9.94
N GLU A 22 -21.60 -1.08 10.57
CA GLU A 22 -21.26 0.26 10.06
C GLU A 22 -20.07 0.94 10.78
N GLY A 23 -19.51 0.31 11.82
CA GLY A 23 -18.50 0.93 12.69
C GLY A 23 -17.03 0.64 12.36
N ARG A 24 -16.74 -0.19 11.36
CA ARG A 24 -15.38 -0.34 10.82
C ARG A 24 -15.42 0.10 9.37
N HIS A 25 -15.23 1.40 9.13
CA HIS A 25 -14.72 1.88 7.85
C HIS A 25 -13.29 1.35 7.70
N SER A 26 -13.19 0.04 7.47
CA SER A 26 -12.03 -0.59 6.86
C SER A 26 -11.80 0.22 5.59
N TYR A 27 -10.58 0.72 5.42
CA TYR A 27 -10.14 1.42 4.20
C TYR A 27 -10.19 0.41 3.05
N MET A 28 -11.39 0.11 2.54
CA MET A 28 -11.57 -0.75 1.38
C MET A 28 -10.90 -0.04 0.20
N GLY A 29 -10.04 -0.76 -0.51
CA GLY A 29 -9.50 -0.31 -1.80
C GLY A 29 -10.59 0.24 -2.72
N LEU A 30 -10.27 1.13 -3.67
CA LEU A 30 -11.24 1.41 -4.75
C LEU A 30 -11.62 0.09 -5.41
N PHE A 31 -10.67 -0.84 -5.50
CA PHE A 31 -10.87 -2.19 -5.99
C PHE A 31 -11.82 -3.03 -5.12
N ASP A 32 -11.61 -3.09 -3.80
CA ASP A 32 -12.56 -3.76 -2.89
C ASP A 32 -13.95 -3.13 -2.96
N TRP A 33 -14.02 -1.82 -3.17
CA TRP A 33 -15.27 -1.11 -3.36
C TRP A 33 -15.92 -1.46 -4.71
N LEU A 34 -15.14 -1.56 -5.78
CA LEU A 34 -15.56 -1.94 -7.13
C LEU A 34 -16.10 -3.37 -7.19
N THR A 35 -15.42 -4.31 -6.55
CA THR A 35 -15.76 -5.73 -6.59
C THR A 35 -16.89 -6.09 -5.62
N ASN A 36 -17.00 -5.40 -4.48
CA ASN A 36 -18.01 -5.71 -3.46
C ASN A 36 -19.29 -4.87 -3.53
N ARG A 37 -19.37 -3.83 -4.37
CA ARG A 37 -20.62 -3.05 -4.55
C ARG A 37 -21.42 -3.50 -5.76
N ARG A 38 -22.75 -3.42 -5.61
CA ARG A 38 -23.74 -3.67 -6.68
C ARG A 38 -23.68 -2.65 -7.83
N THR A 39 -22.98 -1.53 -7.67
CA THR A 39 -22.96 -0.43 -8.65
C THR A 39 -21.57 -0.33 -9.27
N PRO A 40 -21.40 -0.70 -10.56
CA PRO A 40 -20.11 -0.57 -11.24
C PRO A 40 -19.72 0.91 -11.42
N LEU A 41 -18.42 1.17 -11.57
CA LEU A 41 -17.85 2.51 -11.82
C LEU A 41 -18.57 3.24 -12.98
N SER A 42 -18.99 2.47 -13.99
CA SER A 42 -19.73 2.94 -15.16
C SER A 42 -21.14 3.47 -14.87
N LYS A 43 -21.68 3.29 -13.67
CA LYS A 43 -22.99 3.80 -13.23
C LYS A 43 -22.90 4.96 -12.23
N MET A 44 -21.70 5.36 -11.82
CA MET A 44 -21.53 6.48 -10.89
C MET A 44 -21.89 7.81 -11.55
N THR A 45 -22.47 8.70 -10.73
CA THR A 45 -22.75 10.09 -11.06
C THR A 45 -21.49 10.95 -10.92
N ARG A 46 -21.49 12.15 -11.53
CA ARG A 46 -20.35 13.08 -11.48
C ARG A 46 -19.97 13.48 -10.05
N SER A 47 -20.97 13.72 -9.20
CA SER A 47 -20.75 14.11 -7.81
C SER A 47 -20.12 12.99 -6.99
N GLU A 48 -20.53 11.73 -7.21
CA GLU A 48 -19.94 10.57 -6.56
C GLU A 48 -18.49 10.35 -7.02
N LEU A 49 -18.19 10.47 -8.31
CA LEU A 49 -16.83 10.39 -8.83
C LEU A 49 -15.93 11.47 -8.23
N ARG A 50 -16.44 12.71 -8.10
CA ARG A 50 -15.68 13.80 -7.46
C ARG A 50 -15.42 13.52 -5.98
N ARG A 51 -16.39 12.94 -5.27
CA ARG A 51 -16.19 12.54 -3.86
C ARG A 51 -15.12 11.46 -3.74
N GLN A 52 -15.12 10.46 -4.61
CA GLN A 52 -14.10 9.41 -4.60
C GLN A 52 -12.71 9.96 -4.95
N GLU A 53 -12.62 10.86 -5.92
CA GLU A 53 -11.36 11.55 -6.27
C GLU A 53 -10.75 12.23 -5.04
N LEU A 54 -11.55 12.98 -4.28
CA LEU A 54 -11.08 13.65 -3.05
C LEU A 54 -10.63 12.67 -1.95
N LEU A 55 -11.31 11.52 -1.81
CA LEU A 55 -10.91 10.49 -0.85
C LEU A 55 -9.57 9.86 -1.25
N LEU A 56 -9.41 9.48 -2.52
CA LEU A 56 -8.19 8.91 -3.06
C LEU A 56 -7.01 9.90 -3.01
N GLU A 57 -7.25 11.19 -3.29
CA GLU A 57 -6.23 12.24 -3.13
C GLU A 57 -5.73 12.33 -1.67
N LYS A 58 -6.64 12.29 -0.71
CA LYS A 58 -6.31 12.32 0.72
C LYS A 58 -5.52 11.07 1.15
N GLU A 59 -5.91 9.89 0.67
CA GLU A 59 -5.19 8.64 0.94
C GLU A 59 -3.80 8.63 0.31
N ARG A 60 -3.68 9.03 -0.96
CA ARG A 60 -2.40 9.21 -1.67
C ARG A 60 -1.49 10.17 -0.90
N GLY A 61 -2.01 11.30 -0.43
CA GLY A 61 -1.25 12.27 0.36
C GLY A 61 -0.75 11.70 1.69
N ARG A 62 -1.57 10.89 2.39
CA ARG A 62 -1.14 10.21 3.62
C ARG A 62 -0.07 9.15 3.37
N LEU A 63 -0.19 8.37 2.30
CA LEU A 63 0.81 7.38 1.91
C LEU A 63 2.13 8.06 1.55
N LEU A 64 2.08 9.14 0.78
CA LEU A 64 3.26 9.94 0.43
C LEU A 64 3.99 10.45 1.68
N LYS A 65 3.25 11.05 2.61
CA LYS A 65 3.82 11.53 3.88
C LYS A 65 4.49 10.41 4.67
N ARG A 66 3.87 9.23 4.76
CA ARG A 66 4.48 8.07 5.44
C ARG A 66 5.76 7.59 4.75
N VAL A 67 5.80 7.59 3.41
CA VAL A 67 7.02 7.25 2.66
C VAL A 67 8.14 8.26 2.93
N GLU A 68 7.82 9.55 3.02
CA GLU A 68 8.77 10.60 3.41
C GLU A 68 9.27 10.43 4.85
N ASP A 69 8.38 10.14 5.79
CA ASP A 69 8.73 9.91 7.19
C ASP A 69 9.64 8.66 7.33
N LEU A 70 9.36 7.57 6.61
CA LEU A 70 10.23 6.39 6.56
C LEU A 70 11.61 6.71 5.96
N ALA A 71 11.67 7.55 4.92
CA ALA A 71 12.95 7.95 4.34
C ALA A 71 13.81 8.71 5.35
N LYS A 72 13.20 9.59 6.16
CA LYS A 72 13.89 10.29 7.26
C LYS A 72 14.36 9.33 8.34
N SER A 73 13.48 8.45 8.83
CA SER A 73 13.86 7.45 9.85
C SER A 73 14.98 6.54 9.38
N LYS A 74 14.99 6.11 8.11
CA LYS A 74 16.11 5.34 7.54
C LYS A 74 17.42 6.10 7.55
N HIS A 75 17.36 7.39 7.20
CA HIS A 75 18.54 8.25 7.25
C HIS A 75 19.09 8.36 8.67
N GLU A 76 18.21 8.61 9.66
CA GLU A 76 18.58 8.68 11.08
C GLU A 76 19.18 7.35 11.59
N ILE A 77 18.62 6.19 11.20
CA ILE A 77 19.17 4.88 11.55
C ILE A 77 20.57 4.71 10.97
N PHE A 78 20.78 5.13 9.72
CA PHE A 78 22.07 5.02 9.07
C PHE A 78 23.12 5.94 9.70
N GLU A 79 22.77 7.18 10.02
CA GLU A 79 23.65 8.12 10.72
C GLU A 79 24.03 7.60 12.11
N LYS A 80 23.06 7.06 12.87
CA LYS A 80 23.32 6.43 14.18
C LYS A 80 24.29 5.26 14.04
N GLY A 81 24.09 4.39 13.05
CA GLY A 81 24.97 3.24 12.83
C GLY A 81 26.39 3.63 12.40
N ALA A 82 26.56 4.75 11.68
CA ALA A 82 27.86 5.28 11.33
C ALA A 82 28.64 5.84 12.53
N ILE A 83 27.95 6.36 13.55
CA ILE A 83 28.58 6.92 14.77
C ILE A 83 28.84 5.82 15.81
N GLU A 84 27.95 4.83 15.88
CA GLU A 84 28.04 3.72 16.82
C GLU A 84 29.30 2.90 16.58
N LYS A 85 29.98 2.44 17.64
CA LYS A 85 31.21 1.64 17.53
C LYS A 85 31.00 0.18 17.94
N THR A 86 29.92 -0.07 18.69
CA THR A 86 29.59 -1.38 19.21
C THR A 86 29.02 -2.25 18.08
N PRO A 87 29.68 -3.36 17.69
CA PRO A 87 29.25 -4.13 16.53
C PRO A 87 27.86 -4.76 16.74
N GLU A 88 27.51 -5.18 17.95
CA GLU A 88 26.19 -5.73 18.28
C GLU A 88 25.07 -4.73 18.00
N VAL A 89 25.27 -3.47 18.39
CA VAL A 89 24.29 -2.39 18.16
C VAL A 89 24.19 -2.09 16.67
N ARG A 90 25.31 -2.08 15.94
CA ARG A 90 25.27 -1.95 14.47
C ARG A 90 24.47 -3.07 13.81
N ARG A 91 24.63 -4.32 14.23
CA ARG A 91 23.83 -5.44 13.68
C ARG A 91 22.33 -5.19 13.84
N ILE A 92 21.90 -4.71 15.00
CA ILE A 92 20.49 -4.36 15.27
C ILE A 92 20.03 -3.20 14.38
N LEU A 93 20.83 -2.14 14.27
CA LEU A 93 20.52 -0.99 13.41
C LEU A 93 20.44 -1.38 11.92
N ALA A 94 21.29 -2.31 11.46
CA ALA A 94 21.26 -2.82 10.09
C ALA A 94 19.97 -3.62 9.81
N GLN A 95 19.52 -4.44 10.77
CA GLN A 95 18.23 -5.12 10.68
C GLN A 95 17.06 -4.12 10.66
N GLU A 96 17.10 -3.09 11.51
CA GLU A 96 16.07 -2.04 11.52
C GLU A 96 16.02 -1.29 10.18
N PHE A 97 17.19 -0.99 9.61
CA PHE A 97 17.29 -0.36 8.29
C PHE A 97 16.65 -1.21 7.18
N GLU A 98 16.90 -2.52 7.19
CA GLU A 98 16.29 -3.46 6.24
C GLU A 98 14.76 -3.52 6.41
N LEU A 99 14.28 -3.63 7.65
CA LEU A 99 12.85 -3.64 7.96
C LEU A 99 12.17 -2.36 7.44
N LYS A 100 12.77 -1.19 7.68
CA LYS A 100 12.26 0.09 7.18
C LYS A 100 12.31 0.17 5.66
N THR A 101 13.29 -0.45 5.02
CA THR A 101 13.35 -0.52 3.55
C THR A 101 12.22 -1.38 2.99
N THR A 102 11.94 -2.53 3.61
CA THR A 102 10.79 -3.37 3.21
C THR A 102 9.48 -2.63 3.39
N GLU A 103 9.27 -1.96 4.54
CA GLU A 103 8.08 -1.14 4.81
C GLU A 103 7.92 -0.04 3.74
N GLN A 104 9.00 0.66 3.39
CA GLN A 104 9.00 1.70 2.37
C GLN A 104 8.61 1.16 0.98
N LEU A 105 9.12 -0.01 0.59
CA LEU A 105 8.78 -0.66 -0.69
C LEU A 105 7.30 -1.05 -0.74
N MET A 106 6.73 -1.52 0.37
CA MET A 106 5.31 -1.87 0.46
C MET A 106 4.41 -0.62 0.34
N LEU A 107 4.74 0.46 1.06
CA LEU A 107 4.01 1.72 0.95
C LEU A 107 4.15 2.35 -0.44
N ALA A 108 5.32 2.26 -1.08
CA ALA A 108 5.52 2.74 -2.44
C ALA A 108 4.63 2.01 -3.45
N ARG A 109 4.44 0.69 -3.30
CA ARG A 109 3.49 -0.09 -4.10
C ARG A 109 2.05 0.36 -3.86
N GLN A 110 1.63 0.51 -2.61
CA GLN A 110 0.29 1.02 -2.26
C GLN A 110 0.06 2.42 -2.84
N LEU A 111 1.05 3.30 -2.76
CA LEU A 111 0.99 4.65 -3.32
C LEU A 111 0.79 4.61 -4.84
N ASN A 112 1.47 3.70 -5.55
CA ASN A 112 1.30 3.51 -6.98
C ASN A 112 -0.13 3.06 -7.32
N ILE A 113 -0.66 2.06 -6.61
CA ILE A 113 -2.04 1.61 -6.75
C ILE A 113 -3.02 2.78 -6.56
N ARG A 114 -2.93 3.51 -5.44
CA ARG A 114 -3.81 4.66 -5.17
C ARG A 114 -3.68 5.78 -6.21
N SER A 115 -2.48 5.99 -6.76
CA SER A 115 -2.26 6.98 -7.81
C SER A 115 -2.93 6.58 -9.13
N LYS A 116 -2.91 5.29 -9.49
CA LYS A 116 -3.60 4.75 -10.68
C LYS A 116 -5.12 4.74 -10.51
N GLU A 117 -5.61 4.33 -9.34
CA GLU A 117 -7.02 4.42 -8.98
C GLU A 117 -7.54 5.86 -9.13
N LEU A 118 -6.80 6.82 -8.57
CA LEU A 118 -7.13 8.24 -8.71
C LEU A 118 -7.17 8.69 -10.17
N LEU A 119 -6.14 8.37 -10.96
CA LEU A 119 -6.08 8.72 -12.38
C LEU A 119 -7.28 8.17 -13.15
N THR A 120 -7.69 6.94 -12.84
CA THR A 120 -8.85 6.28 -13.44
C THR A 120 -10.13 7.04 -13.09
N VAL A 121 -10.36 7.34 -11.81
CA VAL A 121 -11.54 8.07 -11.36
C VAL A 121 -11.60 9.48 -11.96
N THR A 122 -10.47 10.19 -12.01
CA THR A 122 -10.37 11.51 -12.66
C THR A 122 -10.73 11.42 -14.14
N ARG A 123 -10.19 10.43 -14.88
CA ARG A 123 -10.52 10.22 -16.29
C ARG A 123 -12.00 9.94 -16.48
N LEU A 124 -12.59 9.04 -15.70
CA LEU A 124 -14.02 8.73 -15.76
C LEU A 124 -14.90 9.95 -15.50
N ARG A 125 -14.52 10.79 -14.53
CA ARG A 125 -15.23 12.06 -14.26
C ARG A 125 -15.20 12.97 -15.48
N MET A 126 -14.04 13.14 -16.12
CA MET A 126 -13.90 13.95 -17.34
C MET A 126 -14.74 13.38 -18.49
N LEU A 127 -14.77 12.05 -18.65
CA LEU A 127 -15.61 11.40 -19.66
C LEU A 127 -17.10 11.67 -19.43
N ARG A 128 -17.57 11.59 -18.18
CA ARG A 128 -18.96 11.92 -17.82
C ARG A 128 -19.29 13.38 -18.12
N GLU A 129 -18.40 14.30 -17.77
CA GLU A 129 -18.56 15.74 -18.06
C GLU A 129 -18.61 16.01 -19.57
N ASN A 130 -17.82 15.28 -20.37
CA ASN A 130 -17.85 15.39 -21.82
C ASN A 130 -19.14 14.80 -22.40
N MET A 131 -19.64 13.68 -21.88
CA MET A 131 -20.92 13.11 -22.31
C MET A 131 -22.10 14.04 -21.99
N GLU A 132 -22.13 14.66 -20.81
CA GLU A 132 -23.15 15.65 -20.43
C GLU A 132 -23.12 16.86 -21.37
N ARG A 133 -21.93 17.38 -21.68
CA ARG A 133 -21.74 18.49 -22.63
C ARG A 133 -22.11 18.10 -24.07
N ALA A 134 -21.78 16.90 -24.51
CA ALA A 134 -22.15 16.40 -25.85
C ALA A 134 -23.67 16.27 -26.01
N LYS A 135 -24.37 15.77 -24.97
CA LYS A 135 -25.84 15.73 -24.94
C LYS A 135 -26.48 17.11 -25.04
N GLN A 136 -25.87 18.11 -24.40
CA GLN A 136 -26.37 19.50 -24.44
C GLN A 136 -26.07 20.20 -25.77
N SER A 137 -24.92 19.94 -26.38
CA SER A 137 -24.46 20.60 -27.61
C SER A 137 -24.88 19.90 -28.90
N GLY A 138 -25.43 18.68 -28.83
CA GLY A 138 -25.83 17.88 -30.00
C GLY A 138 -24.67 17.35 -30.84
N SER A 139 -23.42 17.64 -30.46
CA SER A 139 -22.23 17.21 -31.18
C SER A 139 -21.84 15.78 -30.77
N LYS A 140 -21.74 14.87 -31.74
CA LYS A 140 -21.25 13.48 -31.55
C LYS A 140 -19.73 13.41 -31.32
N LEU A 141 -19.02 14.54 -31.40
CA LEU A 141 -17.58 14.63 -31.25
C LEU A 141 -17.21 14.54 -29.76
N GLY A 142 -16.83 13.34 -29.30
CA GLY A 142 -16.36 13.11 -27.91
C GLY A 142 -16.97 11.92 -27.18
N LEU A 143 -17.78 11.08 -27.85
CA LEU A 143 -18.21 9.80 -27.28
C LEU A 143 -17.05 8.82 -27.25
N VAL A 144 -16.32 8.79 -26.13
CA VAL A 144 -15.42 7.70 -25.79
C VAL A 144 -16.23 6.42 -25.71
N GLY A 145 -15.85 5.43 -26.50
CA GLY A 145 -16.58 4.17 -26.65
C GLY A 145 -16.41 3.27 -25.43
N GLU A 146 -17.33 2.33 -25.26
CA GLU A 146 -17.26 1.27 -24.24
C GLU A 146 -15.93 0.49 -24.29
N ARG A 147 -15.28 0.45 -25.46
CA ARG A 147 -13.94 -0.10 -25.68
C ARG A 147 -12.84 0.57 -24.86
N ASP A 148 -12.90 1.88 -24.67
CA ASP A 148 -11.89 2.62 -23.89
C ASP A 148 -12.08 2.44 -22.38
N LEU A 149 -13.32 2.19 -21.94
CA LEU A 149 -13.63 1.80 -20.56
C LEU A 149 -13.08 0.41 -20.24
N ILE A 150 -13.27 -0.56 -21.14
CA ILE A 150 -12.71 -1.92 -21.01
C ILE A 150 -11.17 -1.89 -21.02
N ALA A 151 -10.57 -1.01 -21.82
CA ALA A 151 -9.11 -0.84 -21.82
C ALA A 151 -8.59 -0.27 -20.49
N LEU A 152 -9.31 0.67 -19.87
CA LEU A 152 -8.99 1.19 -18.53
C LEU A 152 -9.15 0.12 -17.45
N GLU A 153 -10.19 -0.69 -17.51
CA GLU A 153 -10.44 -1.80 -16.57
C GLU A 153 -9.31 -2.85 -16.63
N ARG A 154 -8.90 -3.27 -17.83
CA ARG A 154 -7.78 -4.21 -18.02
C ARG A 154 -6.43 -3.66 -17.55
N MET A 155 -6.19 -2.36 -17.67
CA MET A 155 -4.96 -1.75 -17.12
C MET A 155 -4.93 -1.76 -15.59
N ILE A 156 -6.09 -1.87 -14.94
CA ILE A 156 -6.17 -1.95 -13.47
C ILE A 156 -6.09 -3.43 -13.03
N GLU A 157 -6.69 -4.36 -13.78
CA GLU A 157 -6.61 -5.81 -13.51
C GLU A 157 -5.18 -6.37 -13.65
N ASN A 158 -4.41 -5.95 -14.66
CA ASN A 158 -3.06 -6.51 -14.88
C ASN A 158 -2.04 -6.16 -13.78
N ASP A 159 -2.36 -5.23 -12.88
CA ASP A 159 -1.48 -4.80 -11.78
C ASP A 159 -2.06 -5.13 -10.39
N THR A 160 -3.11 -5.95 -10.32
CA THR A 160 -3.54 -6.55 -9.05
C THR A 160 -2.46 -7.51 -8.57
N ILE A 161 -1.55 -6.99 -7.76
CA ILE A 161 -0.79 -7.81 -6.80
C ILE A 161 -1.87 -8.50 -5.95
N THR A 162 -2.04 -9.80 -6.17
CA THR A 162 -2.97 -10.64 -5.41
C THR A 162 -2.60 -10.51 -3.93
N ALA A 163 -3.60 -10.56 -3.05
CA ALA A 163 -3.38 -10.65 -1.60
C ALA A 163 -2.41 -11.80 -1.24
N GLU A 164 -2.30 -12.80 -2.12
CA GLU A 164 -1.35 -13.91 -2.10
C GLU A 164 0.10 -13.45 -2.00
N MET A 165 0.57 -12.46 -2.78
CA MET A 165 1.96 -11.99 -2.68
C MET A 165 2.30 -11.36 -1.31
N TYR A 166 1.31 -10.81 -0.61
CA TYR A 166 1.49 -10.27 0.74
C TYR A 166 1.59 -11.40 1.77
N GLN A 167 0.83 -12.48 1.53
CA GLN A 167 0.83 -13.69 2.34
C GLN A 167 2.12 -14.48 2.14
N ASP A 168 2.56 -14.68 0.88
CA ASP A 168 3.84 -15.30 0.53
C ASP A 168 5.02 -14.54 1.13
N ARG A 169 4.94 -13.20 1.21
CA ARG A 169 6.00 -12.40 1.83
C ARG A 169 5.98 -12.42 3.35
N LEU A 170 4.79 -12.50 3.96
CA LEU A 170 4.67 -12.76 5.40
C LEU A 170 5.22 -14.15 5.73
N ASP A 171 4.88 -15.15 4.94
CA ASP A 171 5.36 -16.53 5.10
C ASP A 171 6.87 -16.59 4.88
N ALA A 172 7.42 -15.91 3.87
CA ALA A 172 8.87 -15.81 3.69
C ALA A 172 9.59 -15.15 4.88
N ILE A 173 9.01 -14.09 5.48
CA ILE A 173 9.56 -13.45 6.68
C ILE A 173 9.49 -14.38 7.89
N LEU A 174 8.38 -15.12 8.04
CA LEU A 174 8.20 -16.08 9.13
C LEU A 174 9.12 -17.30 8.98
N THR A 175 9.34 -17.79 7.76
CA THR A 175 10.27 -18.87 7.45
C THR A 175 11.73 -18.41 7.64
N MET A 176 12.09 -17.21 7.20
CA MET A 176 13.42 -16.62 7.48
C MET A 176 13.70 -16.49 8.98
N GLY A 177 12.68 -16.20 9.79
CA GLY A 177 12.79 -16.18 11.25
C GLY A 177 12.92 -17.56 11.92
N GLN A 178 12.61 -18.65 11.21
CA GLN A 178 12.71 -20.02 11.72
C GLN A 178 14.03 -20.72 11.34
N GLU A 179 14.65 -20.34 10.22
CA GLU A 179 15.87 -20.99 9.70
C GLU A 179 17.16 -20.23 10.04
N ALA A 180 17.08 -18.94 10.34
CA ALA A 180 18.25 -18.17 10.74
C ALA A 180 18.66 -18.53 12.19
N PRO A 181 19.89 -19.02 12.43
CA PRO A 181 20.39 -19.12 13.80
C PRO A 181 20.31 -17.72 14.44
N GLU A 182 19.78 -17.63 15.66
CA GLU A 182 19.56 -16.36 16.38
C GLU A 182 20.76 -15.41 16.19
N GLY A 183 20.59 -14.37 15.36
CA GLY A 183 21.63 -13.38 15.08
C GLY A 183 22.29 -13.41 13.70
N ALA A 184 21.94 -14.34 12.80
CA ALA A 184 22.39 -14.26 11.40
C ALA A 184 21.73 -13.07 10.69
N LEU A 185 22.54 -12.15 10.19
CA LEU A 185 22.07 -11.07 9.31
C LEU A 185 21.75 -11.63 7.93
N THR A 186 20.73 -11.06 7.32
CA THR A 186 20.46 -11.24 5.88
C THR A 186 21.63 -10.66 5.07
N GLU A 187 21.76 -11.08 3.80
CA GLU A 187 22.72 -10.46 2.88
C GLU A 187 22.51 -8.94 2.74
N ALA A 188 21.25 -8.49 2.85
CA ALA A 188 20.90 -7.07 2.80
C ALA A 188 21.41 -6.30 4.02
N GLY A 189 21.26 -6.86 5.22
CA GLY A 189 21.80 -6.29 6.45
C GLY A 189 23.33 -6.28 6.45
N GLN A 190 23.97 -7.31 5.90
CA GLN A 190 25.43 -7.37 5.76
C GLN A 190 25.97 -6.22 4.90
N HIS A 191 25.31 -5.89 3.79
CA HIS A 191 25.72 -4.74 2.97
C HIS A 191 25.68 -3.40 3.70
N VAL A 192 24.74 -3.20 4.64
CA VAL A 192 24.70 -1.98 5.47
C VAL A 192 25.90 -1.94 6.41
N LEU A 193 26.28 -3.07 7.01
CA LEU A 193 27.46 -3.18 7.86
C LEU A 193 28.75 -2.90 7.09
N ASP A 194 28.89 -3.48 5.90
CA ASP A 194 30.06 -3.26 5.03
C ASP A 194 30.20 -1.77 4.65
N MET A 195 29.07 -1.05 4.53
CA MET A 195 29.08 0.39 4.27
C MET A 195 29.54 1.22 5.45
N TRP A 196 29.16 0.86 6.68
CA TRP A 196 29.71 1.51 7.87
C TRP A 196 31.20 1.22 8.06
N GLU A 197 31.66 -0.01 7.81
CA GLU A 197 33.09 -0.33 7.86
C GLU A 197 33.90 0.46 6.82
N ARG A 198 33.33 0.68 5.62
CA ARG A 198 33.93 1.54 4.60
C ARG A 198 33.97 3.02 4.98
N LEU A 199 33.01 3.49 5.78
CA LEU A 199 33.05 4.84 6.36
C LEU A 199 34.12 4.94 7.44
N ASP A 200 34.22 3.95 8.32
CA ASP A 200 35.23 3.91 9.40
C ASP A 200 36.66 3.87 8.86
N THR A 201 36.90 3.09 7.81
CA THR A 201 38.19 2.98 7.13
C THR A 201 38.53 4.19 6.27
N GLY A 202 37.57 5.11 6.08
CA GLY A 202 37.71 6.27 5.19
C GLY A 202 37.75 5.92 3.70
N ALA A 203 37.40 4.69 3.32
CA ALA A 203 37.26 4.26 1.93
C ALA A 203 36.13 5.03 1.21
N VAL A 204 35.08 5.39 1.96
CA VAL A 204 34.06 6.36 1.54
C VAL A 204 34.14 7.57 2.46
N LYS A 205 34.23 8.77 1.89
CA LYS A 205 34.34 10.02 2.66
C LYS A 205 33.01 10.70 2.92
N ASP A 206 32.02 10.47 2.06
CA ASP A 206 30.72 11.12 2.13
C ASP A 206 29.66 10.14 2.70
N PRO A 207 29.11 10.42 3.91
CA PRO A 207 28.04 9.62 4.49
C PRO A 207 26.78 9.57 3.63
N ALA A 208 26.47 10.63 2.87
CA ALA A 208 25.29 10.67 2.01
C ALA A 208 25.44 9.71 0.82
N GLN A 209 26.63 9.65 0.22
CA GLN A 209 26.95 8.67 -0.82
C GLN A 209 26.88 7.23 -0.30
N ALA A 210 27.42 6.97 0.89
CA ALA A 210 27.36 5.65 1.52
C ALA A 210 25.91 5.20 1.78
N PHE A 211 25.07 6.11 2.29
CA PHE A 211 23.65 5.85 2.49
C PHE A 211 22.93 5.49 1.19
N GLN A 212 23.17 6.24 0.10
CA GLN A 212 22.52 5.99 -1.18
C GLN A 212 22.94 4.63 -1.77
N GLU A 213 24.21 4.26 -1.65
CA GLU A 213 24.72 2.95 -2.09
C GLU A 213 24.08 1.82 -1.26
N ALA A 214 24.05 1.96 0.06
CA ALA A 214 23.42 1.00 0.96
C ALA A 214 21.94 0.80 0.61
N ASP A 215 21.17 1.89 0.50
CA ASP A 215 19.75 1.85 0.15
C ASP A 215 19.51 1.20 -1.22
N ARG A 216 20.33 1.54 -2.22
CA ARG A 216 20.22 0.96 -3.56
C ARG A 216 20.40 -0.57 -3.52
N ARG A 217 21.45 -1.06 -2.85
CA ARG A 217 21.77 -2.49 -2.76
C ARG A 217 20.66 -3.28 -2.05
N VAL A 218 20.16 -2.77 -0.93
CA VAL A 218 19.06 -3.41 -0.19
C VAL A 218 17.81 -3.50 -1.06
N ARG A 219 17.47 -2.44 -1.81
CA ARG A 219 16.32 -2.45 -2.73
C ARG A 219 16.49 -3.42 -3.90
N GLU A 220 17.67 -3.45 -4.51
CA GLU A 220 17.99 -4.37 -5.61
C GLU A 220 17.83 -5.83 -5.17
N ARG A 221 18.27 -6.17 -3.96
CA ARG A 221 18.08 -7.50 -3.38
C ARG A 221 16.61 -7.84 -3.18
N HIS A 222 15.82 -6.93 -2.60
CA HIS A 222 14.38 -7.15 -2.47
C HIS A 222 13.65 -7.29 -3.80
N LYS A 223 14.21 -6.74 -4.89
CA LYS A 223 13.68 -6.92 -6.24
C LYS A 223 14.08 -8.28 -6.81
N ALA A 224 15.35 -8.67 -6.70
CA ALA A 224 15.84 -9.97 -7.15
C ALA A 224 15.12 -11.14 -6.44
N SER A 225 14.90 -11.04 -5.13
CA SER A 225 14.13 -12.05 -4.38
C SER A 225 12.66 -12.13 -4.80
N ALA A 226 12.11 -11.10 -5.45
CA ALA A 226 10.73 -11.09 -5.94
C ALA A 226 10.60 -11.63 -7.38
N GLU A 227 11.70 -11.71 -8.14
CA GLU A 227 11.72 -12.23 -9.52
C GLU A 227 12.16 -13.71 -9.60
N GLY A 228 12.83 -14.21 -8.55
CA GLY A 228 13.33 -15.60 -8.48
C GLY A 228 12.42 -16.59 -7.75
N ALA A 229 11.24 -16.16 -7.31
CA ALA A 229 10.18 -16.99 -6.72
C ALA A 229 9.03 -17.12 -7.72
#